data_AF-A0A943JZ35-F1
#
_entry.id   AF-A0A943JZ35-F1
#
_cell.length_a   1.000
_cell.length_b   1.000
_cell.length_c   1.000
_cell.angle_alpha   90.00
_cell.angle_beta   90.00
_cell.angle_gamma   90.00
#
_symmetry.space_group_name_H-M   'P 1'
#
loop_
_entity.id
_entity.type
_entity.pdbx_description
1 polymer ?
#
loop_
_entity_poly.entity_id
_entity_poly.type
_entity_poly.pdbx_seq_one_letter_code
_entity_poly.pdbx_strand_id
1 'polypeptide(L)'
;MDAKDLIRYFEGLGIEVHTTTKARGHQGFFLKNRIDISKNLPDFRIIPTLLHEFAHYIHYNLEPEMPKTGGSFEKIFKENHTYFEQELIKVTNFVDENSLCVKLYEHKDRVKEQIKKQESVIKKFYPEFQRSKKFKEFEKYIKKSKARYLLKYDRVKLIGGLFRKSVEVFSITNIEHDFPEMPQAFSAYIRLRSLQKKQKRISARINKLKKYYTKPAELFARFVEGIYLDKEWTCALAPYTSHVFFGLLGSGYYGDLKEVIKKL
;
A
#
# COMPACT_ATOMS: atom_id res chain seq x y z
N MET A 1 -26.52 15.02 6.57
CA MET A 1 -26.24 15.92 5.42
C MET A 1 -26.02 15.08 4.16
N ASP A 2 -26.50 15.49 2.98
CA ASP A 2 -26.23 14.76 1.73
C ASP A 2 -24.89 15.19 1.07
N ALA A 3 -24.48 14.50 0.01
CA ALA A 3 -23.22 14.80 -0.66
C ALA A 3 -23.20 16.18 -1.33
N LYS A 4 -24.34 16.65 -1.86
CA LYS A 4 -24.43 17.96 -2.54
C LYS A 4 -24.33 19.09 -1.54
N ASP A 5 -24.96 18.93 -0.37
CA ASP A 5 -24.86 19.87 0.74
C ASP A 5 -23.41 20.00 1.25
N LEU A 6 -22.73 18.87 1.40
CA LEU A 6 -21.34 18.84 1.84
C LEU A 6 -20.40 19.51 0.81
N ILE A 7 -20.62 19.24 -0.49
CA ILE A 7 -19.87 19.89 -1.58
C ILE A 7 -20.09 21.40 -1.57
N ARG A 8 -21.36 21.85 -1.50
CA ARG A 8 -21.69 23.28 -1.44
C ARG A 8 -21.07 23.96 -0.22
N TYR A 9 -21.04 23.26 0.91
CA TYR A 9 -20.37 23.76 2.10
C TYR A 9 -18.86 23.94 1.87
N PHE A 10 -18.18 22.93 1.31
CA PHE A 10 -16.74 23.03 0.99
C PHE A 10 -16.44 24.14 -0.03
N GLU A 11 -17.25 24.27 -1.07
CA GLU A 11 -17.13 25.37 -2.05
C GLU A 11 -17.32 26.73 -1.39
N GLY A 12 -18.24 26.85 -0.43
CA GLY A 12 -18.43 28.05 0.38
C GLY A 12 -17.22 28.43 1.24
N LEU A 13 -16.35 27.47 1.56
CA LEU A 13 -15.05 27.69 2.22
C LEU A 13 -13.92 28.04 1.23
N GLY A 14 -14.22 28.14 -0.06
CA GLY A 14 -13.25 28.38 -1.13
C GLY A 14 -12.48 27.14 -1.59
N ILE A 15 -13.01 25.93 -1.32
CA ILE A 15 -12.43 24.67 -1.77
C ILE A 15 -13.03 24.29 -3.13
N GLU A 16 -12.20 24.06 -4.13
CA GLU A 16 -12.63 23.53 -5.42
C GLU A 16 -12.95 22.03 -5.29
N VAL A 17 -14.17 21.60 -5.63
CA VAL A 17 -14.55 20.19 -5.56
C VAL A 17 -14.92 19.64 -6.93
N HIS A 18 -14.20 18.62 -7.40
CA HIS A 18 -14.46 17.98 -8.70
C HIS A 18 -14.84 16.51 -8.54
N THR A 19 -16.02 16.13 -9.00
CA THR A 19 -16.54 14.75 -8.84
C THR A 19 -16.46 13.88 -10.10
N THR A 20 -15.99 14.44 -11.22
CA THR A 20 -15.98 13.78 -12.53
C THR A 20 -14.58 13.32 -12.98
N THR A 21 -13.59 13.37 -12.09
CA THR A 21 -12.18 13.13 -12.45
C THR A 21 -11.79 11.65 -12.28
N LYS A 22 -10.59 11.29 -12.74
CA LYS A 22 -10.00 9.97 -12.46
C LYS A 22 -9.32 9.91 -11.08
N ALA A 23 -9.30 11.00 -10.32
CA ALA A 23 -8.64 11.14 -9.01
C ALA A 23 -7.23 10.51 -8.95
N ARG A 24 -6.46 10.60 -10.05
CA ARG A 24 -5.12 9.98 -10.20
C ARG A 24 -5.09 8.46 -9.90
N GLY A 25 -6.21 7.76 -10.05
CA GLY A 25 -6.35 6.34 -9.75
C GLY A 25 -6.74 6.02 -8.29
N HIS A 26 -7.01 7.04 -7.46
CA HIS A 26 -7.50 6.93 -6.09
C HIS A 26 -9.04 7.09 -6.01
N GLN A 27 -9.63 6.89 -4.83
CA GLN A 27 -11.05 7.18 -4.59
C GLN A 27 -11.31 8.69 -4.53
N GLY A 28 -10.41 9.42 -3.86
CA GLY A 28 -10.32 10.87 -3.90
C GLY A 28 -8.87 11.32 -3.73
N PHE A 29 -8.63 12.62 -3.87
CA PHE A 29 -7.41 13.24 -3.37
C PHE A 29 -7.63 14.72 -3.07
N PHE A 30 -6.97 15.19 -2.01
CA PHE A 30 -6.79 16.58 -1.69
C PHE A 30 -5.46 17.13 -2.21
N LEU A 31 -5.48 18.36 -2.73
CA LEU A 31 -4.30 19.13 -3.10
C LEU A 31 -4.53 20.62 -2.87
N LYS A 32 -3.94 21.17 -1.80
CA LYS A 32 -3.97 22.59 -1.40
C LYS A 32 -5.38 23.13 -1.10
N ASN A 33 -6.14 23.53 -2.11
CA ASN A 33 -7.49 24.07 -1.97
C ASN A 33 -8.48 23.30 -2.84
N ARG A 34 -8.10 22.10 -3.30
CA ARG A 34 -8.88 21.31 -4.24
C ARG A 34 -9.07 19.89 -3.74
N ILE A 35 -10.29 19.38 -3.86
CA ILE A 35 -10.69 18.00 -3.60
C ILE A 35 -11.22 17.39 -4.90
N ASP A 36 -10.61 16.29 -5.33
CA ASP A 36 -11.10 15.51 -6.45
C ASP A 36 -11.69 14.20 -5.94
N ILE A 37 -12.89 13.85 -6.40
CA ILE A 37 -13.54 12.57 -6.17
C ILE A 37 -13.61 11.81 -7.50
N SER A 38 -13.30 10.51 -7.44
CA SER A 38 -13.32 9.64 -8.61
C SER A 38 -14.75 9.48 -9.14
N LYS A 39 -14.93 9.67 -10.44
CA LYS A 39 -16.23 9.48 -11.11
C LYS A 39 -16.80 8.05 -11.01
N ASN A 40 -15.94 7.07 -10.71
CA ASN A 40 -16.31 5.66 -10.61
C ASN A 40 -16.50 5.23 -9.13
N LEU A 41 -16.51 6.18 -8.20
CA LEU A 41 -16.71 5.90 -6.79
C LEU A 41 -18.18 5.49 -6.55
N PRO A 42 -18.46 4.39 -5.84
CA PRO A 42 -19.83 4.04 -5.48
C PRO A 42 -20.47 5.12 -4.59
N ASP A 43 -21.77 5.35 -4.73
CA ASP A 43 -22.50 6.44 -4.04
C ASP A 43 -22.29 6.43 -2.52
N PHE A 44 -22.34 5.25 -1.90
CA PHE A 44 -22.15 5.08 -0.45
C PHE A 44 -20.74 5.50 0.04
N ARG A 45 -19.75 5.64 -0.86
CA ARG A 45 -18.39 6.07 -0.54
C ARG A 45 -18.14 7.55 -0.79
N ILE A 46 -19.06 8.27 -1.42
CA ILE A 46 -18.87 9.69 -1.77
C ILE A 46 -18.68 10.55 -0.51
N ILE A 47 -19.62 10.49 0.44
CA ILE A 47 -19.51 11.27 1.70
C ILE A 47 -18.27 10.85 2.51
N PRO A 48 -18.01 9.55 2.78
CA PRO A 48 -16.79 9.12 3.46
C PRO A 48 -15.50 9.68 2.83
N THR A 49 -15.43 9.65 1.50
CA THR A 49 -14.25 10.12 0.76
C THR A 49 -14.13 11.64 0.83
N LEU A 50 -15.24 12.38 0.69
CA LEU A 50 -15.25 13.84 0.88
C LEU A 50 -14.77 14.24 2.27
N LEU A 51 -15.24 13.56 3.31
CA LEU A 51 -14.82 13.81 4.70
C LEU A 51 -13.35 13.48 4.93
N HIS A 52 -12.86 12.39 4.34
CA HIS A 52 -11.45 12.02 4.37
C HIS A 52 -10.57 13.12 3.76
N GLU A 53 -10.89 13.56 2.55
CA GLU A 53 -10.11 14.61 1.88
C GLU A 53 -10.24 15.98 2.57
N PHE A 54 -11.40 16.27 3.16
CA PHE A 54 -11.60 17.47 3.96
C PHE A 54 -10.78 17.44 5.26
N ALA A 55 -10.64 16.28 5.90
CA ALA A 55 -9.75 16.15 7.05
C ALA A 55 -8.28 16.40 6.69
N HIS A 56 -7.83 16.00 5.49
CA HIS A 56 -6.52 16.40 4.96
C HIS A 56 -6.43 17.91 4.75
N TYR A 57 -7.47 18.56 4.26
CA TYR A 57 -7.53 20.03 4.17
C TYR A 57 -7.38 20.71 5.54
N ILE A 58 -8.12 20.25 6.55
CA ILE A 58 -8.02 20.77 7.92
C ILE A 58 -6.61 20.59 8.48
N HIS A 59 -6.01 19.40 8.32
CA HIS A 59 -4.63 19.18 8.78
C HIS A 59 -3.64 20.05 8.00
N TYR A 60 -3.82 20.24 6.70
CA TYR A 60 -2.98 21.15 5.91
C TYR A 60 -3.01 22.59 6.44
N ASN A 61 -4.18 23.08 6.88
CA ASN A 61 -4.29 24.39 7.50
C ASN A 61 -3.58 24.49 8.86
N LEU A 62 -3.54 23.39 9.62
CA LEU A 62 -2.80 23.32 10.90
C LEU A 62 -1.28 23.13 10.70
N GLU A 63 -0.89 22.41 9.64
CA GLU A 63 0.47 22.01 9.33
C GLU A 63 0.71 21.97 7.80
N PRO A 64 1.04 23.11 7.15
CA PRO A 64 1.17 23.18 5.69
C PRO A 64 2.24 22.27 5.07
N GLU A 65 3.22 21.83 5.85
CA GLU A 65 4.29 20.92 5.41
C GLU A 65 3.88 19.43 5.47
N MET A 66 2.67 19.11 5.99
CA MET A 66 2.16 17.74 6.09
C MET A 66 2.20 16.91 4.79
N PRO A 67 2.07 17.48 3.56
CA PRO A 67 2.18 16.69 2.35
C PRO A 67 3.58 16.07 2.17
N LYS A 68 4.61 16.71 2.72
CA LYS A 68 6.01 16.24 2.67
C LYS A 68 6.35 15.36 3.87
N THR A 69 5.93 15.75 5.07
CA THR A 69 6.31 15.08 6.33
C THR A 69 5.41 13.90 6.68
N GLY A 70 4.16 13.88 6.21
CA GLY A 70 3.09 12.99 6.69
C GLY A 70 2.36 13.54 7.91
N GLY A 71 2.73 14.74 8.35
CA GLY A 71 2.17 15.45 9.50
C GLY A 71 2.59 14.90 10.86
N SER A 72 2.09 15.54 11.92
CA SER A 72 2.46 15.25 13.31
C SER A 72 1.25 15.27 14.25
N PHE A 73 1.26 14.43 15.29
CA PHE A 73 0.19 14.42 16.28
C PHE A 73 0.20 15.69 17.12
N GLU A 74 1.36 16.30 17.37
CA GLU A 74 1.48 17.59 18.05
C GLU A 74 0.63 18.67 17.38
N LYS A 75 0.57 18.67 16.04
CA LYS A 75 -0.21 19.64 15.27
C LYS A 75 -1.67 19.27 15.13
N ILE A 76 -2.02 17.99 15.21
CA ILE A 76 -3.42 17.55 15.12
C ILE A 76 -4.12 17.61 16.49
N PHE A 77 -3.41 17.27 17.56
CA PHE A 77 -3.99 17.05 18.89
C PHE A 77 -3.39 17.96 19.98
N LYS A 78 -2.52 18.91 19.64
CA LYS A 78 -1.79 19.80 20.56
C LYS A 78 -0.90 19.09 21.58
N GLU A 79 -0.73 17.79 21.46
CA GLU A 79 0.13 16.96 22.30
C GLU A 79 0.62 15.75 21.49
N ASN A 80 1.63 15.05 22.00
CA ASN A 80 2.09 13.81 21.41
C ASN A 80 2.05 12.69 22.44
N HIS A 81 1.26 11.66 22.14
CA HIS A 81 1.10 10.49 22.97
C HIS A 81 1.07 9.23 22.10
N THR A 82 1.67 8.14 22.59
CA THR A 82 1.70 6.85 21.87
C THR A 82 0.31 6.25 21.65
N TYR A 83 -0.68 6.67 22.45
CA TYR A 83 -2.07 6.24 22.32
C TYR A 83 -2.70 6.67 20.98
N PHE A 84 -2.35 7.83 20.42
CA PHE A 84 -2.92 8.28 19.15
C PHE A 84 -2.66 7.27 18.03
N GLU A 85 -1.40 6.87 17.83
CA GLU A 85 -1.08 5.90 16.78
C GLU A 85 -1.77 4.56 17.03
N GLN A 86 -1.74 4.05 18.26
CA GLN A 86 -2.31 2.75 18.61
C GLN A 86 -3.82 2.70 18.40
N GLU A 87 -4.53 3.75 18.79
CA GLU A 87 -5.98 3.85 18.67
C GLU A 87 -6.41 4.14 17.22
N LEU A 88 -5.77 5.10 16.56
CA LEU A 88 -6.10 5.48 15.19
C LEU A 88 -5.83 4.37 14.19
N ILE A 89 -4.84 3.50 14.42
CA ILE A 89 -4.64 2.29 13.61
C ILE A 89 -5.84 1.35 13.73
N LYS A 90 -6.43 1.19 14.92
CA LYS A 90 -7.63 0.34 15.09
C LYS A 90 -8.80 0.90 14.30
N VAL A 91 -9.03 2.20 14.40
CA VAL A 91 -10.07 2.89 13.62
C VAL A 91 -9.80 2.75 12.12
N THR A 92 -8.56 2.93 11.68
CA THR A 92 -8.17 2.76 10.27
C THR A 92 -8.44 1.34 9.77
N ASN A 93 -8.19 0.31 10.58
CA ASN A 93 -8.50 -1.08 10.21
C ASN A 93 -10.00 -1.35 10.11
N PHE A 94 -10.82 -0.67 10.90
CA PHE A 94 -12.28 -0.71 10.81
C PHE A 94 -12.78 0.00 9.53
N VAL A 95 -12.24 1.18 9.24
CA VAL A 95 -12.67 2.03 8.12
C VAL A 95 -12.21 1.50 6.76
N ASP A 96 -10.99 0.97 6.67
CA ASP A 96 -10.40 0.45 5.44
C ASP A 96 -9.64 -0.86 5.70
N GLU A 97 -10.32 -1.99 5.49
CA GLU A 97 -9.74 -3.33 5.64
C GLU A 97 -8.47 -3.56 4.79
N ASN A 98 -8.23 -2.77 3.74
CA ASN A 98 -6.99 -2.89 2.96
C ASN A 98 -5.76 -2.50 3.78
N SER A 99 -5.90 -1.74 4.87
CA SER A 99 -4.81 -1.42 5.81
C SER A 99 -4.19 -2.68 6.42
N LEU A 100 -5.00 -3.73 6.65
CA LEU A 100 -4.57 -5.01 7.21
C LEU A 100 -3.67 -5.80 6.25
N CYS A 101 -3.69 -5.45 4.95
CA CYS A 101 -2.88 -6.10 3.91
C CYS A 101 -3.09 -7.64 3.82
N VAL A 102 -4.25 -8.16 4.24
CA VAL A 102 -4.53 -9.62 4.37
C VAL A 102 -4.15 -10.38 3.09
N LYS A 103 -4.69 -9.96 1.94
CA LYS A 103 -4.41 -10.59 0.63
C LYS A 103 -2.92 -10.60 0.26
N LEU A 104 -2.15 -9.58 0.68
CA LEU A 104 -0.70 -9.52 0.43
C LEU A 104 0.06 -10.48 1.35
N TYR A 105 -0.36 -10.62 2.61
CA TYR A 105 0.21 -11.60 3.54
C TYR A 105 -0.05 -13.02 3.06
N GLU A 106 -1.29 -13.36 2.70
CA GLU A 106 -1.62 -14.66 2.12
C GLU A 106 -0.79 -14.95 0.85
N HIS A 107 -0.62 -13.96 -0.02
CA HIS A 107 0.21 -14.11 -1.21
C HIS A 107 1.67 -14.40 -0.82
N LYS A 108 2.21 -13.64 0.14
CA LYS A 108 3.57 -13.82 0.65
C LYS A 108 3.78 -15.23 1.20
N ASP A 109 2.78 -15.78 1.90
CA ASP A 109 2.84 -17.12 2.47
C ASP A 109 2.78 -18.20 1.39
N ARG A 110 1.88 -18.09 0.40
CA ARG A 110 1.87 -18.98 -0.78
C ARG A 110 3.23 -18.99 -1.49
N VAL A 111 3.87 -17.83 -1.65
CA VAL A 111 5.22 -17.74 -2.25
C VAL A 111 6.28 -18.37 -1.35
N LYS A 112 6.18 -18.20 -0.03
CA LYS A 112 7.09 -18.82 0.95
C LYS A 112 7.01 -20.35 0.90
N GLU A 113 5.82 -20.92 0.72
CA GLU A 113 5.64 -22.35 0.52
C GLU A 113 6.26 -22.83 -0.80
N GLN A 114 6.05 -22.11 -1.90
CA GLN A 114 6.69 -22.45 -3.18
C GLN A 114 8.22 -22.41 -3.08
N ILE A 115 8.77 -21.44 -2.34
CA ILE A 115 10.21 -21.36 -2.05
C ILE A 115 10.68 -22.63 -1.31
N LYS A 116 9.95 -23.08 -0.28
CA LYS A 116 10.27 -24.32 0.43
C LYS A 116 10.23 -25.54 -0.49
N LYS A 117 9.22 -25.62 -1.38
CA LYS A 117 9.12 -26.71 -2.37
C LYS A 117 10.34 -26.76 -3.29
N GLN A 118 10.78 -25.63 -3.82
CA GLN A 118 11.98 -25.58 -4.68
C GLN A 118 13.26 -25.91 -3.89
N GLU A 119 13.37 -25.47 -2.64
CA GLU A 119 14.49 -25.83 -1.75
C GLU A 119 14.56 -27.34 -1.52
N SER A 120 13.43 -28.01 -1.28
CA SER A 120 13.38 -29.46 -1.14
C SER A 120 13.84 -30.18 -2.41
N VAL A 121 13.49 -29.69 -3.60
CA VAL A 121 13.97 -30.28 -4.88
C VAL A 121 15.49 -30.16 -4.99
N ILE A 122 16.06 -29.01 -4.65
CA ILE A 122 17.53 -28.81 -4.70
C ILE A 122 18.22 -29.74 -3.69
N LYS A 123 17.69 -29.83 -2.47
CA LYS A 123 18.26 -30.64 -1.38
C LYS A 123 18.26 -32.14 -1.64
N LYS A 124 17.41 -32.65 -2.54
CA LYS A 124 17.50 -34.05 -3.00
C LYS A 124 18.84 -34.40 -3.63
N PHE A 125 19.47 -33.43 -4.32
CA PHE A 125 20.75 -33.61 -5.01
C PHE A 125 21.91 -32.93 -4.28
N TYR A 126 21.61 -31.89 -3.50
CA TYR A 126 22.60 -31.10 -2.76
C TYR A 126 22.12 -30.88 -1.31
N PRO A 127 22.27 -31.88 -0.41
CA PRO A 127 21.72 -31.84 0.95
C PRO A 127 22.18 -30.62 1.77
N GLU A 128 23.45 -30.21 1.58
CA GLU A 128 24.07 -29.05 2.24
C GLU A 128 23.65 -27.70 1.66
N PHE A 129 22.72 -27.67 0.71
CA PHE A 129 22.25 -26.43 0.09
C PHE A 129 21.63 -25.48 1.14
N GLN A 130 22.11 -24.24 1.15
CA GLN A 130 21.58 -23.17 1.99
C GLN A 130 21.20 -21.95 1.14
N ARG A 131 19.95 -21.50 1.25
CA ARG A 131 19.40 -20.38 0.46
C ARG A 131 20.14 -19.05 0.63
N SER A 132 20.78 -18.85 1.79
CA SER A 132 21.54 -17.65 2.14
C SER A 132 22.97 -17.67 1.59
N LYS A 133 23.48 -18.83 1.19
CA LYS A 133 24.86 -19.00 0.71
C LYS A 133 24.91 -19.06 -0.82
N LYS A 134 26.10 -18.81 -1.37
CA LYS A 134 26.37 -19.01 -2.79
C LYS A 134 26.27 -20.49 -3.14
N PHE A 135 25.60 -20.79 -4.24
CA PHE A 135 25.50 -22.14 -4.77
C PHE A 135 26.57 -22.34 -5.85
N LYS A 136 27.79 -22.71 -5.43
CA LYS A 136 28.99 -22.68 -6.28
C LYS A 136 28.88 -23.57 -7.52
N GLU A 137 28.26 -24.73 -7.37
CA GLU A 137 28.02 -25.72 -8.43
C GLU A 137 27.14 -25.12 -9.53
N PHE A 138 26.05 -24.44 -9.14
CA PHE A 138 25.19 -23.70 -10.05
C PHE A 138 25.91 -22.51 -10.70
N GLU A 139 26.70 -21.74 -9.96
CA GLU A 139 27.44 -20.59 -10.50
C GLU A 139 28.41 -21.00 -11.61
N LYS A 140 29.10 -22.14 -11.44
CA LYS A 140 29.98 -22.71 -12.48
C LYS A 140 29.19 -23.09 -13.73
N TYR A 141 28.06 -23.78 -13.54
CA TYR A 141 27.20 -24.23 -14.65
C TYR A 141 26.61 -23.06 -15.46
N ILE A 142 26.04 -22.06 -14.78
CA ILE A 142 25.22 -21.04 -15.43
C ILE A 142 26.05 -19.99 -16.19
N LYS A 143 27.36 -19.86 -15.90
CA LYS A 143 28.22 -18.75 -16.39
C LYS A 143 28.17 -18.54 -17.91
N LYS A 144 28.16 -19.63 -18.67
CA LYS A 144 28.12 -19.62 -20.15
C LYS A 144 26.71 -19.88 -20.72
N SER A 145 25.72 -20.19 -19.89
CA SER A 145 24.36 -20.50 -20.33
C SER A 145 23.53 -19.23 -20.51
N LYS A 146 22.68 -19.20 -21.54
CA LYS A 146 21.66 -18.14 -21.72
C LYS A 146 20.63 -18.13 -20.59
N ALA A 147 20.46 -19.24 -19.86
CA ALA A 147 19.60 -19.30 -18.68
C ALA A 147 20.01 -18.33 -17.56
N ARG A 148 21.25 -17.83 -17.54
CA ARG A 148 21.71 -16.83 -16.55
C ARG A 148 20.84 -15.56 -16.51
N TYR A 149 20.23 -15.19 -17.64
CA TYR A 149 19.34 -14.03 -17.70
C TYR A 149 18.06 -14.26 -16.88
N LEU A 150 17.64 -15.52 -16.69
CA LEU A 150 16.48 -15.88 -15.86
C LEU A 150 16.72 -15.68 -14.35
N LEU A 151 17.99 -15.51 -13.93
CA LEU A 151 18.31 -15.12 -12.56
C LEU A 151 17.83 -13.69 -12.27
N LYS A 152 17.80 -12.82 -13.28
CA LYS A 152 17.36 -11.43 -13.17
C LYS A 152 15.89 -11.26 -13.55
N TYR A 153 15.43 -11.91 -14.63
CA TYR A 153 14.08 -11.71 -15.19
C TYR A 153 13.30 -13.02 -15.27
N ASP A 154 11.99 -12.97 -15.08
CA ASP A 154 11.14 -14.17 -15.15
C ASP A 154 10.86 -14.60 -16.61
N ARG A 155 11.02 -13.67 -17.55
CA ARG A 155 10.97 -13.85 -19.00
C ARG A 155 11.94 -12.88 -19.66
N VAL A 156 12.65 -13.35 -20.68
CA VAL A 156 13.63 -12.53 -21.42
C VAL A 156 13.52 -12.81 -22.91
N LYS A 157 13.60 -11.75 -23.71
CA LYS A 157 13.76 -11.81 -25.17
C LYS A 157 15.20 -11.43 -25.48
N LEU A 158 16.00 -12.36 -25.99
CA LEU A 158 17.35 -12.10 -26.45
C LEU A 158 17.31 -11.87 -27.97
N ILE A 159 17.90 -10.77 -28.39
CA ILE A 159 18.04 -10.41 -29.80
C ILE A 159 19.54 -10.53 -30.12
N GLY A 160 19.88 -11.40 -31.07
CA GLY A 160 21.26 -11.69 -31.47
C GLY A 160 21.44 -11.65 -32.99
N GLY A 161 22.69 -11.77 -33.42
CA GLY A 161 23.09 -11.83 -34.83
C GLY A 161 23.42 -10.47 -35.45
N LEU A 162 24.66 -10.30 -35.91
CA LEU A 162 25.15 -9.07 -36.56
C LEU A 162 24.50 -8.83 -37.95
N PHE A 163 24.12 -9.91 -38.65
CA PHE A 163 23.62 -9.84 -40.04
C PHE A 163 22.16 -10.32 -40.22
N ARG A 164 21.65 -11.16 -39.32
CA ARG A 164 20.24 -11.59 -39.28
C ARG A 164 19.78 -11.61 -37.83
N LYS A 165 18.74 -10.84 -37.50
CA LYS A 165 18.20 -10.79 -36.13
C LYS A 165 17.62 -12.15 -35.78
N SER A 166 18.30 -12.91 -34.92
CA SER A 166 17.72 -14.05 -34.22
C SER A 166 17.05 -13.57 -32.94
N VAL A 167 15.87 -14.12 -32.66
CA VAL A 167 15.09 -13.79 -31.46
C VAL A 167 14.84 -15.07 -30.71
N GLU A 168 15.37 -15.15 -29.48
CA GLU A 168 15.10 -16.25 -28.57
C GLU A 168 14.32 -15.73 -27.36
N VAL A 169 13.31 -16.47 -26.93
CA VAL A 169 12.50 -16.12 -25.76
C VAL A 169 12.64 -17.21 -24.72
N PHE A 170 13.12 -16.86 -23.54
CA PHE A 170 13.25 -17.77 -22.42
C PHE A 170 12.31 -17.37 -21.28
N SER A 171 11.76 -18.34 -20.57
CA SER A 171 10.97 -18.09 -19.36
C SER A 171 11.17 -19.14 -18.28
N ILE A 172 10.98 -18.72 -17.02
CA ILE A 172 11.02 -19.61 -15.86
C ILE A 172 9.98 -20.75 -15.90
N THR A 173 8.92 -20.60 -16.71
CA THR A 173 7.88 -21.63 -16.88
C THR A 173 8.31 -22.74 -17.81
N ASN A 174 9.24 -22.48 -18.73
CA ASN A 174 9.60 -23.37 -19.82
C ASN A 174 11.06 -23.84 -19.72
N ILE A 175 11.69 -23.77 -18.54
CA ILE A 175 13.13 -24.02 -18.37
C ILE A 175 13.53 -25.39 -18.93
N GLU A 176 12.73 -26.44 -18.66
CA GLU A 176 13.03 -27.80 -19.12
C GLU A 176 12.91 -27.95 -20.63
N HIS A 177 12.04 -27.17 -21.27
CA HIS A 177 11.93 -27.15 -22.73
C HIS A 177 13.09 -26.36 -23.36
N ASP A 178 13.40 -25.19 -22.79
CA ASP A 178 14.39 -24.26 -23.33
C ASP A 178 15.84 -24.71 -23.04
N PHE A 179 16.03 -25.53 -21.99
CA PHE A 179 17.31 -26.05 -21.53
C PHE A 179 17.16 -27.52 -21.10
N PRO A 180 16.97 -28.46 -22.04
CA PRO A 180 16.66 -29.87 -21.74
C PRO A 180 17.77 -30.57 -20.95
N GLU A 181 19.03 -30.20 -21.20
CA GLU A 181 20.21 -30.73 -20.50
C GLU A 181 20.43 -30.10 -19.11
N MET A 182 19.51 -29.25 -18.63
CA MET A 182 19.66 -28.61 -17.32
C MET A 182 19.28 -29.57 -16.18
N PRO A 183 20.18 -29.81 -15.22
CA PRO A 183 19.84 -30.58 -14.03
C PRO A 183 18.63 -30.00 -13.30
N GLN A 184 17.76 -30.89 -12.80
CA GLN A 184 16.53 -30.50 -12.10
C GLN A 184 16.80 -29.56 -10.90
N ALA A 185 17.90 -29.77 -10.18
CA ALA A 185 18.28 -28.89 -9.07
C ALA A 185 18.61 -27.46 -9.54
N PHE A 186 19.14 -27.30 -10.76
CA PHE A 186 19.49 -25.99 -11.31
C PHE A 186 18.26 -25.26 -11.85
N SER A 187 17.33 -25.97 -12.50
CA SER A 187 16.04 -25.37 -12.88
C SER A 187 15.24 -24.95 -11.64
N ALA A 188 15.23 -25.79 -10.59
CA ALA A 188 14.63 -25.45 -9.30
C ALA A 188 15.30 -24.24 -8.64
N TYR A 189 16.62 -24.10 -8.73
CA TYR A 189 17.33 -22.93 -8.22
C TYR A 189 16.97 -21.63 -8.97
N ILE A 190 16.83 -21.67 -10.30
CA ILE A 190 16.35 -20.51 -11.07
C ILE A 190 14.95 -20.09 -10.61
N ARG A 191 14.03 -21.04 -10.46
CA ARG A 191 12.67 -20.79 -9.93
C ARG A 191 12.69 -20.23 -8.51
N LEU A 192 13.53 -20.79 -7.64
CA LEU A 192 13.74 -20.29 -6.28
C LEU A 192 14.14 -18.81 -6.29
N ARG A 193 15.09 -18.40 -7.15
CA ARG A 193 15.51 -17.00 -7.28
C ARG A 193 14.39 -16.10 -7.82
N SER A 194 13.56 -16.58 -8.74
CA SER A 194 12.36 -15.85 -9.16
C SER A 194 11.38 -15.62 -8.00
N LEU A 195 11.08 -16.67 -7.24
CA LEU A 195 10.18 -16.61 -6.09
C LEU A 195 10.71 -15.68 -4.99
N GLN A 196 12.01 -15.67 -4.71
CA GLN A 196 12.63 -14.73 -3.79
C GLN A 196 12.45 -13.27 -4.24
N LYS A 197 12.62 -12.97 -5.54
CA LYS A 197 12.32 -11.64 -6.10
C LYS A 197 10.84 -11.29 -5.91
N LYS A 198 9.93 -12.23 -6.19
CA LYS A 198 8.48 -12.05 -6.00
C LYS A 198 8.14 -11.75 -4.53
N GLN A 199 8.69 -12.52 -3.60
CA GLN A 199 8.53 -12.29 -2.16
C GLN A 199 9.03 -10.90 -1.73
N LYS A 200 10.20 -10.47 -2.24
CA LYS A 200 10.73 -9.12 -1.97
C LYS A 200 9.79 -8.02 -2.47
N ARG A 201 9.24 -8.16 -3.68
CA ARG A 201 8.25 -7.21 -4.24
C ARG A 201 7.00 -7.11 -3.37
N ILE A 202 6.47 -8.24 -2.89
CA ILE A 202 5.30 -8.27 -2.01
C ILE A 202 5.61 -7.58 -0.67
N SER A 203 6.74 -7.92 -0.04
CA SER A 203 7.17 -7.28 1.21
C SER A 203 7.35 -5.76 1.05
N ALA A 204 7.94 -5.30 -0.07
CA ALA A 204 8.07 -3.87 -0.35
C ALA A 204 6.70 -3.18 -0.48
N ARG A 205 5.72 -3.85 -1.12
CA ARG A 205 4.34 -3.33 -1.22
C ARG A 205 3.67 -3.22 0.15
N ILE A 206 3.79 -4.25 1.00
CA ILE A 206 3.28 -4.22 2.38
C ILE A 206 3.92 -3.05 3.14
N ASN A 207 5.24 -2.90 3.09
CA ASN A 207 5.93 -1.82 3.81
C ASN A 207 5.52 -0.43 3.30
N LYS A 208 5.31 -0.27 1.99
CA LYS A 208 4.79 0.97 1.41
C LYS A 208 3.40 1.31 1.96
N LEU A 209 2.50 0.33 2.02
CA LEU A 209 1.14 0.52 2.56
C LEU A 209 1.18 0.81 4.06
N LYS A 210 1.98 0.08 4.83
CA LYS A 210 2.15 0.36 6.27
C LYS A 210 2.61 1.79 6.50
N LYS A 211 3.68 2.21 5.81
CA LYS A 211 4.18 3.60 5.90
C LYS A 211 3.13 4.64 5.51
N TYR A 212 2.18 4.30 4.63
CA TYR A 212 1.08 5.19 4.26
C TYR A 212 0.03 5.27 5.38
N TYR A 213 -0.47 4.12 5.84
CA TYR A 213 -1.51 4.04 6.87
C TYR A 213 -1.05 4.44 8.27
N THR A 214 0.24 4.54 8.54
CA THR A 214 0.78 5.03 9.82
C THR A 214 1.13 6.51 9.80
N LYS A 215 0.83 7.26 8.73
CA LYS A 215 1.05 8.71 8.72
C LYS A 215 0.01 9.40 9.60
N PRO A 216 0.39 10.34 10.48
CA PRO A 216 -0.56 11.10 11.29
C PRO A 216 -1.69 11.74 10.48
N ALA A 217 -1.38 12.30 9.30
CA ALA A 217 -2.39 12.85 8.40
C ALA A 217 -3.42 11.82 7.92
N GLU A 218 -2.97 10.63 7.51
CA GLU A 218 -3.85 9.54 7.07
C GLU A 218 -4.68 9.02 8.24
N LEU A 219 -4.06 8.80 9.39
CA LEU A 219 -4.72 8.34 10.61
C LEU A 219 -5.82 9.30 11.06
N PHE A 220 -5.56 10.62 11.02
CA PHE A 220 -6.56 11.64 11.32
C PHE A 220 -7.72 11.63 10.33
N ALA A 221 -7.43 11.56 9.03
CA ALA A 221 -8.47 11.51 8.01
C ALA A 221 -9.36 10.27 8.12
N ARG A 222 -8.77 9.10 8.43
CA ARG A 222 -9.50 7.86 8.70
C ARG A 222 -10.32 7.93 9.98
N PHE A 223 -9.88 8.68 10.98
CA PHE A 223 -10.66 8.90 12.19
C PHE A 223 -11.91 9.74 11.95
N VAL A 224 -11.80 10.83 11.18
CA VAL A 224 -12.96 11.63 10.75
C VAL A 224 -13.93 10.79 9.90
N GLU A 225 -13.40 9.98 8.98
CA GLU A 225 -14.19 9.02 8.20
C GLU A 225 -14.90 7.99 9.12
N GLY A 226 -14.20 7.49 10.15
CA GLY A 226 -14.75 6.57 11.15
C GLY A 226 -15.90 7.17 11.95
N ILE A 227 -15.78 8.43 12.40
CA ILE A 227 -16.85 9.13 13.13
C ILE A 227 -18.13 9.18 12.30
N TYR A 228 -18.01 9.39 10.98
CA TYR A 228 -19.16 9.39 10.08
C TYR A 228 -19.79 8.00 9.93
N LEU A 229 -18.97 6.97 9.77
CA LEU A 229 -19.44 5.61 9.53
C LEU A 229 -20.10 5.00 10.77
N ASP A 230 -19.45 5.14 11.93
CA ASP A 230 -19.94 4.69 13.22
C ASP A 230 -19.20 5.44 14.33
N LYS A 231 -19.84 6.48 14.86
CA LYS A 231 -19.28 7.32 15.92
C LYS A 231 -19.07 6.55 17.22
N GLU A 232 -20.02 5.70 17.62
CA GLU A 232 -19.94 4.96 18.88
C GLU A 232 -18.78 3.97 18.84
N TRP A 233 -18.69 3.20 17.75
CA TRP A 233 -17.61 2.24 17.56
C TRP A 233 -16.25 2.91 17.40
N THR A 234 -16.17 4.02 16.66
CA THR A 234 -14.94 4.80 16.53
C THR A 234 -14.46 5.33 17.89
N CYS A 235 -15.37 5.86 18.71
CA CYS A 235 -15.06 6.28 20.08
C CYS A 235 -14.63 5.12 20.97
N ALA A 236 -15.23 3.94 20.82
CA ALA A 236 -14.85 2.75 21.58
C ALA A 236 -13.46 2.22 21.18
N LEU A 237 -13.09 2.29 19.90
CA LEU A 237 -11.78 1.89 19.40
C LEU A 237 -10.67 2.89 19.77
N ALA A 238 -11.02 4.17 19.90
CA ALA A 238 -10.11 5.27 20.13
C ALA A 238 -10.57 6.22 21.26
N PRO A 239 -10.73 5.72 22.50
CA PRO A 239 -11.32 6.50 23.59
C PRO A 239 -10.49 7.73 23.97
N TYR A 240 -9.16 7.59 24.06
CA TYR A 240 -8.28 8.72 24.40
C TYR A 240 -8.30 9.77 23.29
N THR A 241 -8.09 9.32 22.05
CA THR A 241 -8.06 10.18 20.87
C THR A 241 -9.38 10.91 20.68
N SER A 242 -10.51 10.23 20.91
CA SER A 242 -11.84 10.82 20.81
C SER A 242 -12.07 11.87 21.88
N HIS A 243 -11.66 11.62 23.12
CA HIS A 243 -11.76 12.61 24.20
C HIS A 243 -11.01 13.90 23.83
N VAL A 244 -9.75 13.78 23.41
CA VAL A 244 -8.91 14.92 22.99
C VAL A 244 -9.51 15.61 21.76
N PHE A 245 -9.88 14.85 20.73
CA PHE A 245 -10.46 15.38 19.50
C PHE A 245 -11.73 16.19 19.78
N PHE A 246 -12.69 15.66 20.53
CA PHE A 246 -13.94 16.38 20.79
C PHE A 246 -13.74 17.60 21.69
N GLY A 247 -12.77 17.57 22.62
CA GLY A 247 -12.36 18.75 23.38
C GLY A 247 -11.81 19.86 22.47
N LEU A 248 -10.91 19.51 21.55
CA LEU A 248 -10.33 20.43 20.58
C LEU A 248 -11.37 20.95 19.57
N LEU A 249 -12.25 20.08 19.08
CA LEU A 249 -13.38 20.43 18.21
C LEU A 249 -14.32 21.42 18.92
N GLY A 250 -14.62 21.18 20.20
CA GLY A 250 -15.42 22.06 21.04
C GLY A 250 -14.83 23.47 21.14
N SER A 251 -13.51 23.56 21.34
CA SER A 251 -12.75 24.82 21.42
C SER A 251 -12.55 25.54 20.08
N GLY A 252 -12.98 24.93 18.97
CA GLY A 252 -12.86 25.51 17.63
C GLY A 252 -11.49 25.30 16.98
N TYR A 253 -10.66 24.41 17.51
CA TYR A 253 -9.30 24.18 17.00
C TYR A 253 -9.25 23.70 15.55
N TYR A 254 -10.23 22.87 15.16
CA TYR A 254 -10.35 22.34 13.80
C TYR A 254 -11.20 23.24 12.88
N GLY A 255 -11.53 24.46 13.30
CA GLY A 255 -12.34 25.42 12.53
C GLY A 255 -13.64 24.81 12.00
N ASP A 256 -13.76 24.83 10.68
CA ASP A 256 -14.92 24.40 9.90
C ASP A 256 -15.31 22.91 10.08
N LEU A 257 -14.39 22.08 10.57
CA LEU A 257 -14.71 20.68 10.85
C LEU A 257 -15.84 20.53 11.87
N LYS A 258 -15.98 21.47 12.81
CA LYS A 258 -17.04 21.43 13.83
C LYS A 258 -18.43 21.45 13.20
N GLU A 259 -18.64 22.26 12.17
CA GLU A 259 -19.93 22.38 11.50
C GLU A 259 -20.26 21.17 10.63
N VAL A 260 -19.24 20.50 10.09
CA VAL A 260 -19.41 19.22 9.41
C VAL A 260 -19.84 18.15 10.41
N ILE A 261 -19.06 17.94 11.48
CA ILE A 261 -19.30 16.88 12.47
C ILE A 261 -20.64 17.04 13.20
N LYS A 262 -21.13 18.27 13.44
CA LYS A 262 -22.47 18.50 14.02
C LYS A 262 -23.63 18.03 13.13
N LYS A 263 -23.40 17.92 11.81
CA LYS A 263 -24.41 17.59 10.79
C LYS A 263 -24.31 16.13 10.30
N LEU A 264 -23.36 15.37 10.85
CA LEU A 264 -23.20 13.93 10.68
C LEU A 264 -24.04 13.22 11.74
#